data_AF-A0A3B3YSR5-F1
#
_entry.id   AF-A0A3B3YSR5-F1
#
_cell.length_a   1.000
_cell.length_b   1.000
_cell.length_c   1.000
_cell.angle_alpha   90.00
_cell.angle_beta   90.00
_cell.angle_gamma   90.00
#
_symmetry.space_group_name_H-M   'P 1'
#
loop_
_entity.id
_entity.type
_entity.pdbx_description
1 polymer ?
#
loop_
_entity_poly.entity_id
_entity_poly.type
_entity_poly.pdbx_seq_one_letter_code
_entity_poly.pdbx_strand_id
1 'polypeptide(L)'
;MAAVTLKEGETFDSADVYKQVVSYLPAYARPRFLRVQPSLEMTGTFKMKKVKLVEDGFNPALISDPIYFLDPDQKTYVPLTEEIHGAIAAGKMKL
;
A
#
# COMPACT_ATOMS: atom_id res chain seq x y z
N MET A 1 -5.51 0.82 -4.51
CA MET A 1 -4.14 0.53 -4.04
C MET A 1 -3.19 1.43 -4.80
N ALA A 2 -2.26 2.09 -4.12
CA ALA A 2 -1.17 2.85 -4.72
C ALA A 2 0.15 2.08 -4.52
N ALA A 3 1.10 2.24 -5.44
CA ALA A 3 2.45 1.71 -5.31
C ALA A 3 3.44 2.87 -5.42
N VAL A 4 4.45 2.88 -4.55
CA VAL A 4 5.50 3.90 -4.51
C VAL A 4 6.86 3.23 -4.50
N THR A 5 7.84 3.89 -5.08
CA THR A 5 9.24 3.47 -5.05
C THR A 5 10.04 4.53 -4.33
N LEU A 6 10.77 4.12 -3.30
CA LEU A 6 11.67 5.02 -2.57
C LEU A 6 12.95 5.22 -3.36
N LYS A 7 13.57 6.38 -3.18
CA LYS A 7 14.93 6.59 -3.67
C LYS A 7 15.91 5.75 -2.83
N GLU A 8 17.04 5.39 -3.41
CA GLU A 8 18.08 4.63 -2.71
C GLU A 8 18.52 5.36 -1.42
N GLY A 9 18.51 4.65 -0.30
CA GLY A 9 18.89 5.17 1.02
C GLY A 9 17.77 5.83 1.84
N GLU A 10 16.58 6.00 1.27
CA GLU A 10 15.40 6.54 1.97
C GLU A 10 14.58 5.42 2.62
N THR A 11 14.02 5.70 3.80
CA THR A 11 13.08 4.80 4.49
C THR A 11 11.66 5.31 4.39
N PHE A 12 10.68 4.40 4.42
CA PHE A 12 9.28 4.80 4.39
C PHE A 12 8.85 5.31 5.78
N ASP A 13 8.60 6.62 5.90
CA ASP A 13 7.97 7.20 7.10
C ASP A 13 6.45 7.24 6.91
N SER A 14 5.76 6.36 7.63
CA SER A 14 4.30 6.23 7.54
C SER A 14 3.54 7.46 8.01
N ALA A 15 4.07 8.19 9.01
CA ALA A 15 3.42 9.36 9.58
C ALA A 15 3.60 10.58 8.66
N ASP A 16 4.78 10.74 8.07
CA ASP A 16 5.04 11.83 7.13
C ASP A 16 4.24 11.64 5.82
N VAL A 17 4.22 10.42 5.28
CA VAL A 17 3.44 10.09 4.09
C VAL A 17 1.95 10.31 4.34
N TYR A 18 1.43 9.96 5.52
CA TYR A 18 0.04 10.25 5.87
C TYR A 18 -0.24 11.76 5.84
N LYS A 19 0.61 12.59 6.45
CA LYS A 19 0.44 14.05 6.45
C LYS A 19 0.43 14.61 5.03
N GLN A 20 1.35 14.16 4.19
CA GLN A 20 1.40 14.54 2.78
C GLN A 20 0.10 14.16 2.06
N VAL A 21 -0.32 12.89 2.16
CA VAL A 21 -1.55 12.39 1.54
C VAL A 21 -2.78 13.18 2.01
N VAL A 22 -2.91 13.46 3.30
CA VAL A 22 -4.06 14.22 3.83
C VAL A 22 -4.03 15.69 3.42
N SER A 23 -2.83 16.28 3.31
CA SER A 23 -2.64 17.68 2.90
C SER A 23 -2.90 17.90 1.42
N TYR A 24 -2.52 16.95 0.57
CA TYR A 24 -2.60 17.08 -0.89
C TYR A 24 -3.84 16.38 -1.51
N LEU A 25 -4.45 15.41 -0.81
CA LEU A 25 -5.57 14.63 -1.34
C LEU A 25 -6.84 14.74 -0.47
N PRO A 26 -8.01 14.99 -1.09
CA PRO A 26 -9.29 14.89 -0.40
C PRO A 26 -9.55 13.45 0.05
N ALA A 27 -10.37 13.26 1.09
CA ALA A 27 -10.57 11.97 1.77
C ALA A 27 -10.87 10.79 0.83
N TYR A 28 -11.63 11.02 -0.25
CA TYR A 28 -11.99 9.99 -1.24
C TYR A 28 -10.84 9.59 -2.18
N ALA A 29 -9.83 10.45 -2.34
CA ALA A 29 -8.68 10.22 -3.22
C ALA A 29 -7.47 9.64 -2.45
N ARG A 30 -7.59 9.46 -1.13
CA ARG A 30 -6.51 8.92 -0.30
C ARG A 30 -6.35 7.43 -0.54
N PRO A 31 -5.17 6.94 -0.93
CA PRO A 31 -4.96 5.51 -1.11
C PRO A 31 -5.06 4.78 0.23
N ARG A 32 -6.08 3.92 0.36
CA ARG A 32 -6.30 3.04 1.51
C ARG A 32 -5.18 2.01 1.70
N PHE A 33 -4.56 1.59 0.62
CA PHE A 33 -3.44 0.65 0.60
C PHE A 33 -2.29 1.25 -0.19
N LEU A 34 -1.09 1.15 0.36
CA LEU A 34 0.13 1.72 -0.18
C LEU A 34 1.23 0.67 -0.15
N ARG A 35 1.68 0.22 -1.33
CA ARG A 35 2.76 -0.74 -1.49
C ARG A 35 4.06 -0.01 -1.72
N VAL A 36 5.09 -0.30 -0.93
CA VAL A 36 6.43 0.26 -1.10
C VAL A 36 7.29 -0.81 -1.75
N GLN A 37 7.68 -0.59 -2.99
CA GLN A 37 8.45 -1.55 -3.79
C GLN A 37 9.81 -0.94 -4.17
N PRO A 38 10.91 -1.69 -4.09
CA PRO A 38 12.27 -1.18 -4.34
C PRO A 38 12.47 -0.77 -5.80
N SER A 39 11.71 -1.34 -6.73
CA SER A 39 11.72 -0.97 -8.13
C SER A 39 10.32 -1.11 -8.73
N LEU A 40 10.00 -0.26 -9.69
CA LEU A 40 8.84 -0.48 -10.55
C LEU A 40 9.18 -1.64 -11.48
N GLU A 41 8.65 -2.83 -11.20
CA GLU A 41 8.74 -3.96 -12.13
C GLU A 41 8.04 -3.61 -13.45
N MET A 42 8.84 -3.16 -14.42
CA MET A 42 8.39 -2.85 -15.76
C MET A 42 8.74 -4.02 -16.67
N THR A 43 7.75 -4.85 -17.02
CA THR A 43 8.00 -5.92 -18.00
C THR A 43 8.38 -5.29 -19.35
N GLY A 44 9.31 -5.93 -20.09
CA GLY A 44 9.98 -5.41 -21.30
C GLY A 44 9.12 -5.00 -22.51
N THR A 45 7.81 -4.84 -22.35
CA THR A 45 6.90 -4.22 -23.34
C THR A 45 6.16 -2.99 -22.80
N PHE A 46 6.61 -2.38 -21.68
CA PHE A 46 5.99 -1.19 -21.06
C PHE A 46 4.49 -1.34 -20.70
N LYS A 47 3.95 -2.56 -20.76
CA LYS A 47 2.57 -2.85 -20.35
C LYS A 47 2.58 -3.29 -18.89
N MET A 48 1.87 -2.55 -18.04
CA MET A 48 1.56 -3.01 -16.69
C MET A 48 0.77 -4.33 -16.81
N LYS A 49 1.27 -5.43 -16.23
CA LYS A 49 0.48 -6.67 -16.06
C LYS A 49 -0.60 -6.42 -14.99
N LYS A 50 -1.65 -5.70 -15.38
CA LYS A 50 -2.84 -5.38 -14.57
C LYS A 50 -3.47 -6.62 -13.93
N VAL A 51 -3.36 -7.78 -14.57
CA VAL A 51 -4.05 -9.02 -14.13
C VAL A 51 -3.37 -9.63 -12.91
N LYS A 52 -2.04 -9.79 -12.91
CA LYS A 52 -1.31 -10.33 -11.75
C LYS A 52 -1.37 -9.42 -10.52
N LEU A 53 -1.27 -8.10 -10.69
CA LEU A 53 -1.41 -7.14 -9.58
C LEU A 53 -2.80 -7.12 -8.94
N VAL A 54 -3.83 -7.54 -9.69
CA VAL A 54 -5.20 -7.69 -9.17
C VAL A 54 -5.38 -9.08 -8.55
N GLU A 55 -4.78 -10.13 -9.11
CA GLU A 55 -4.80 -11.50 -8.56
C GLU A 55 -3.98 -11.68 -7.28
N ASP A 56 -2.77 -11.10 -7.19
CA ASP A 56 -1.96 -11.08 -5.97
C ASP A 56 -2.62 -10.27 -4.84
N GLY A 57 -3.51 -9.34 -5.21
CA GLY A 57 -4.27 -8.53 -4.27
C GLY A 57 -3.36 -7.74 -3.31
N PHE A 58 -3.76 -7.72 -2.04
CA PHE A 58 -2.99 -7.12 -0.94
C PHE A 58 -2.46 -8.21 0.00
N ASN A 59 -2.26 -9.44 -0.49
CA ASN A 59 -1.89 -10.56 0.37
C ASN A 59 -0.41 -10.47 0.79
N PRO A 60 -0.11 -10.26 2.08
CA PRO A 60 1.27 -10.18 2.56
C PRO A 60 2.03 -11.52 2.43
N ALA A 61 1.34 -12.64 2.23
CA ALA A 61 1.98 -13.94 1.99
C ALA A 61 2.46 -14.15 0.54
N LEU A 62 1.87 -13.41 -0.42
CA LEU A 62 2.23 -13.50 -1.85
C LEU A 62 3.21 -12.40 -2.27
N ILE A 63 3.24 -11.29 -1.54
CA ILE A 63 4.00 -10.09 -1.86
C ILE A 63 5.11 -9.93 -0.82
N SER A 64 6.37 -10.06 -1.22
CA SER A 64 7.52 -9.78 -0.34
C SER A 64 7.72 -8.29 -0.06
N ASP A 65 7.08 -7.42 -0.84
CA ASP A 65 7.17 -5.98 -0.64
C ASP A 65 6.34 -5.52 0.57
N PRO A 66 6.83 -4.57 1.37
CA PRO A 66 6.06 -4.02 2.48
C PRO A 66 4.83 -3.27 1.96
N ILE A 67 3.66 -3.74 2.38
CA ILE A 67 2.36 -3.11 2.14
C ILE A 67 1.93 -2.39 3.41
N TYR A 68 1.38 -1.20 3.27
CA TYR A 68 0.83 -0.39 4.34
C TYR A 68 -0.66 -0.13 4.11
N PHE A 69 -1.41 -0.10 5.20
CA PHE A 69 -2.82 0.21 5.27
C PHE A 69 -3.03 1.58 5.93
N LEU A 70 -3.92 2.38 5.36
CA LEU A 70 -4.31 3.67 5.92
C LEU A 70 -5.24 3.45 7.11
N ASP A 71 -4.75 3.71 8.32
CA ASP A 71 -5.55 3.68 9.53
C ASP A 71 -6.09 5.10 9.81
N PRO A 72 -7.40 5.35 9.63
CA PRO A 72 -7.99 6.66 9.86
C PRO A 72 -8.07 7.02 11.36
N ASP A 73 -8.13 6.03 12.24
CA ASP A 73 -8.20 6.22 13.69
C ASP A 73 -6.81 6.63 14.23
N GLN A 74 -5.76 5.92 13.82
CA GLN A 74 -4.38 6.22 14.19
C GLN A 74 -3.75 7.35 13.36
N LYS A 75 -4.45 7.81 12.31
CA LYS A 75 -3.98 8.86 11.38
C LYS A 75 -2.57 8.58 10.85
N THR A 76 -2.33 7.33 10.48
CA THR A 76 -1.02 6.88 9.98
C THR A 76 -1.17 5.70 9.03
N TYR A 77 -0.08 5.35 8.35
CA TYR A 77 0.03 4.12 7.58
C TYR A 77 0.61 2.99 8.46
N VAL A 78 -0.17 1.93 8.67
CA VAL A 78 0.26 0.77 9.46
C VAL A 78 0.70 -0.37 8.53
N PRO A 79 1.78 -1.12 8.84
CA PRO A 79 2.18 -2.25 8.02
C PRO A 79 1.06 -3.29 7.99
N LEU A 80 0.70 -3.75 6.79
CA LEU A 80 -0.31 -4.76 6.59
C LEU A 80 0.29 -6.13 6.92
N THR A 81 0.12 -6.57 8.16
CA THR A 81 0.49 -7.92 8.60
C THR A 81 -0.56 -8.94 8.16
N GLU A 82 -0.22 -10.24 8.19
CA GLU A 82 -1.18 -11.32 7.94
C GLU A 82 -2.41 -11.25 8.86
N GLU A 83 -2.25 -10.77 10.09
CA GLU A 83 -3.34 -10.57 11.04
C GLU A 83 -4.31 -9.47 10.58
N ILE A 84 -3.79 -8.33 10.13
CA ILE A 84 -4.61 -7.22 9.61
C ILE A 84 -5.27 -7.63 8.29
N HIS A 85 -4.52 -8.31 7.41
CA HIS A 85 -5.06 -8.89 6.19
C HIS A 85 -6.22 -9.85 6.50
N GLY A 86 -6.05 -10.75 7.48
CA GLY A 86 -7.09 -11.66 7.94
C GLY A 86 -8.31 -10.94 8.53
N ALA A 87 -8.11 -9.87 9.29
CA ALA A 87 -9.18 -9.04 9.83
C ALA A 87 -9.98 -8.30 8.73
N ILE A 88 -9.29 -7.82 7.69
CA ILE A 88 -9.92 -7.20 6.52
C ILE A 88 -10.68 -8.25 5.70
N ALA A 89 -10.05 -9.40 5.42
CA ALA A 89 -10.67 -10.50 4.67
C ALA A 89 -11.89 -11.09 5.39
N ALA A 90 -11.87 -11.13 6.73
CA ALA A 90 -12.99 -11.52 7.57
C ALA A 90 -14.07 -10.44 7.72
N GLY A 91 -13.91 -9.26 7.09
CA GLY A 91 -14.85 -8.14 7.17
C GLY A 91 -14.91 -7.45 8.53
N LYS A 92 -13.94 -7.71 9.42
CA LYS A 92 -13.87 -7.10 10.76
C LYS A 92 -13.33 -5.68 10.73
N MET A 93 -12.54 -5.32 9.71
CA MET A 93 -12.07 -3.95 9.46
C MET A 93 -12.88 -3.27 8.35
N LYS A 94 -13.32 -2.03 8.60
CA LYS A 94 -14.07 -1.24 7.61
C LYS A 94 -13.11 -0.58 6.60
N LEU A 95 -13.28 -0.94 5.34
CA LEU A 95 -12.55 -0.39 4.18
C LEU A 95 -13.13 0.90 3.62
#